data_AF-A0A6G2Q7I9-F1
#
_entry.id   AF-A0A6G2Q7I9-F1
#
_cell.length_a   1.000
_cell.length_b   1.000
_cell.length_c   1.000
_cell.angle_alpha   90.00
_cell.angle_beta   90.00
_cell.angle_gamma   90.00
#
_symmetry.space_group_name_H-M   'P 1'
#
loop_
_entity.id
_entity.type
_entity.pdbx_description
1 polymer ?
#
loop_
_entity_poly.entity_id
_entity_poly.type
_entity_poly.pdbx_seq_one_letter_code
_entity_poly.pdbx_strand_id
1 'polypeptide(L)'
;MVGTERRQVFDIPKIDVKVTEHRLVSVRCDCGCISTATPPAGVVSPVQYGPNVTAIVVYLYCGQFLSKKRTPRRSPNCSVPRSRPARSPR
;
A
#
# COMPACT_ATOMS: atom_id res chain seq x y z
N MET A 1 -7.62 -31.01 37.70
CA MET A 1 -7.29 -30.38 36.40
C MET A 1 -6.30 -29.26 36.68
N VAL A 2 -5.04 -29.41 36.28
CA VAL A 2 -3.99 -28.39 36.45
C VAL A 2 -4.01 -27.55 35.17
N GLY A 3 -4.29 -26.25 35.28
CA GLY A 3 -4.85 -25.41 34.20
C GLY A 3 -4.11 -25.37 32.86
N THR A 4 -4.82 -24.92 31.82
CA THR A 4 -4.31 -24.83 30.45
C THR A 4 -3.87 -23.40 30.13
N GLU A 5 -2.63 -23.21 29.67
CA GLU A 5 -2.12 -21.91 29.18
C GLU A 5 -2.15 -21.88 27.64
N ARG A 6 -2.62 -20.78 27.03
CA ARG A 6 -2.69 -20.61 25.56
C ARG A 6 -1.81 -19.44 25.11
N ARG A 7 -0.83 -19.73 24.24
CA ARG A 7 0.01 -18.73 23.56
C ARG A 7 -0.27 -18.76 22.06
N GLN A 8 -0.44 -17.59 21.44
CA GLN A 8 -0.72 -17.48 20.01
C GLN A 8 0.21 -16.44 19.38
N VAL A 9 0.76 -16.80 18.22
CA VAL A 9 1.52 -15.89 17.36
C VAL A 9 0.72 -15.73 16.08
N PHE A 10 0.34 -14.49 15.78
CA PHE A 10 -0.32 -14.14 14.53
C PHE A 10 0.73 -13.50 13.64
N ASP A 11 0.95 -14.07 12.47
CA ASP A 11 1.84 -13.52 11.45
C ASP A 11 1.05 -13.19 10.20
N ILE A 12 1.56 -12.22 9.44
CA ILE A 12 0.99 -11.84 8.15
C ILE A 12 1.73 -12.66 7.09
N PRO A 13 1.03 -13.41 6.23
CA PRO A 13 1.68 -14.11 5.12
C PRO A 13 2.43 -13.11 4.24
N LYS A 14 3.46 -13.59 3.53
CA LYS A 14 4.26 -12.74 2.63
C LYS A 14 3.33 -11.94 1.70
N ILE A 15 3.49 -10.62 1.71
CA ILE A 15 2.69 -9.71 0.90
C ILE A 15 3.45 -9.44 -0.40
N ASP A 16 2.89 -9.88 -1.52
CA ASP A 16 3.38 -9.53 -2.86
C ASP A 16 2.58 -8.35 -3.42
N VAL A 17 3.27 -7.28 -3.80
CA VAL A 17 2.64 -6.09 -4.39
C VAL A 17 2.48 -6.31 -5.89
N LYS A 18 1.23 -6.49 -6.33
CA LYS A 18 0.89 -6.44 -7.76
C LYS A 18 0.61 -5.00 -8.17
N VAL A 19 1.39 -4.49 -9.11
CA VAL A 19 1.22 -3.14 -9.68
C VAL A 19 0.51 -3.27 -11.03
N THR A 20 -0.60 -2.55 -11.18
CA THR A 20 -1.26 -2.37 -12.47
C THR A 20 -1.05 -0.94 -12.92
N GLU A 21 -0.32 -0.74 -14.02
CA GLU A 21 -0.10 0.57 -14.62
C GLU A 21 -1.23 0.87 -15.62
N HIS A 22 -1.91 2.01 -15.43
CA HIS A 22 -2.88 2.53 -16.39
C HIS A 22 -2.25 3.69 -17.16
N ARG A 23 -2.04 3.53 -18.47
CA ARG A 23 -1.49 4.58 -19.34
C ARG A 23 -2.62 5.36 -19.97
N LEU A 24 -2.67 6.65 -19.68
CA LEU A 24 -3.59 7.59 -20.31
C LEU A 24 -2.86 8.23 -21.49
N VAL A 25 -3.36 8.00 -22.69
CA VAL A 25 -2.80 8.59 -23.91
C VAL A 25 -3.53 9.90 -24.20
N SER A 26 -2.75 10.94 -24.50
CA SER A 26 -3.27 12.20 -25.03
C SER A 26 -2.91 12.31 -26.51
N VAL A 27 -3.92 12.52 -27.34
CA VAL A 27 -3.75 12.73 -28.79
C VAL A 27 -4.19 14.14 -29.13
N ARG A 28 -3.41 14.81 -29.98
CA ARG A 28 -3.75 16.10 -30.55
C ARG A 28 -4.44 15.87 -31.90
N CYS A 29 -5.66 16.34 -32.07
CA CYS A 29 -6.32 16.33 -33.38
C CYS A 29 -5.69 17.38 -34.31
N ASP A 30 -5.92 17.24 -35.61
CA ASP A 30 -5.60 18.26 -36.61
C ASP A 30 -6.34 19.59 -36.35
N CYS A 31 -7.46 19.53 -35.63
CA CYS A 31 -8.22 20.67 -35.15
C CYS A 31 -7.57 21.45 -33.97
N GLY A 32 -6.42 20.99 -33.47
CA GLY A 32 -5.69 21.63 -32.36
C GLY A 32 -6.14 21.24 -30.95
N CYS A 33 -7.30 20.62 -30.80
CA CYS A 33 -7.78 20.08 -29.52
C CYS A 33 -6.95 18.88 -29.05
N ILE A 34 -6.72 18.79 -27.74
CA ILE A 34 -6.07 17.66 -27.09
C ILE A 34 -7.16 16.81 -26.42
N SER A 35 -7.27 15.55 -26.83
CA SER A 35 -8.13 14.57 -26.19
C SER A 35 -7.28 13.62 -25.36
N THR A 36 -7.59 13.49 -24.07
CA THR A 36 -6.91 12.58 -23.15
C THR A 36 -7.85 11.44 -22.79
N ALA A 37 -7.34 10.21 -22.79
CA ALA A 37 -8.09 9.04 -22.35
C ALA A 37 -8.65 9.24 -20.92
N THR A 38 -9.86 8.76 -20.68
CA THR A 38 -10.47 8.83 -19.34
C THR A 38 -9.87 7.75 -18.43
N PRO A 39 -9.53 8.08 -17.17
CA PRO A 39 -9.05 7.06 -16.23
C PRO A 39 -10.12 6.02 -15.92
N PRO A 40 -9.74 4.77 -15.63
CA PRO A 40 -10.67 3.75 -15.18
C PRO A 40 -11.24 4.13 -13.80
N ALA A 41 -12.45 3.62 -13.52
CA ALA A 41 -13.17 3.93 -12.29
C ALA A 41 -12.32 3.62 -11.04
N GLY A 42 -12.17 4.61 -10.16
CA GLY A 42 -11.41 4.48 -8.92
C GLY A 42 -9.90 4.79 -9.00
N VAL A 43 -9.37 5.16 -10.17
CA VAL A 43 -7.98 5.63 -10.33
C VAL A 43 -7.96 7.14 -10.43
N VAL A 44 -7.75 7.82 -9.29
CA VAL A 44 -7.83 9.29 -9.18
C VAL A 44 -6.44 9.94 -9.07
N SER A 45 -5.43 9.17 -8.63
CA SER A 45 -4.06 9.64 -8.39
C SER A 45 -3.05 8.87 -9.26
N PRO A 46 -1.93 9.50 -9.66
CA PRO A 46 -0.83 8.82 -10.37
C PRO A 46 -0.29 7.59 -9.63
N VAL A 47 -0.35 7.60 -8.30
CA VAL A 47 -0.04 6.46 -7.44
C VAL A 47 -1.12 6.35 -6.38
N GLN A 48 -1.78 5.20 -6.28
CA GLN A 48 -2.84 4.95 -5.30
C GLN A 48 -2.68 3.54 -4.72
N TYR A 49 -2.89 3.42 -3.41
CA TYR A 49 -2.95 2.13 -2.74
C TYR A 49 -4.27 1.43 -3.05
N GLY A 50 -4.18 0.16 -3.43
CA GLY A 50 -5.34 -0.69 -3.64
C GLY A 50 -6.09 -1.00 -2.33
N PRO A 51 -7.32 -1.53 -2.43
CA PRO A 51 -8.18 -1.79 -1.28
C PRO A 51 -7.54 -2.70 -0.24
N ASN A 52 -6.74 -3.70 -0.66
CA ASN A 52 -6.06 -4.62 0.25
C ASN A 52 -4.99 -3.91 1.11
N VAL A 53 -4.21 -3.01 0.52
CA VAL A 53 -3.20 -2.24 1.26
C VAL A 53 -3.88 -1.30 2.24
N THR A 54 -4.95 -0.63 1.81
CA THR A 54 -5.76 0.23 2.69
C THR A 54 -6.38 -0.56 3.84
N ALA A 55 -6.93 -1.76 3.58
CA ALA A 55 -7.49 -2.62 4.60
C ALA A 55 -6.44 -3.06 5.64
N ILE A 56 -5.23 -3.42 5.20
CA ILE A 56 -4.12 -3.77 6.09
C ILE A 56 -3.72 -2.55 6.94
N VAL A 57 -3.57 -1.38 6.33
CA VAL A 57 -3.22 -0.14 7.06
C VAL A 57 -4.28 0.19 8.10
N VAL A 58 -5.57 0.15 7.74
CA VAL A 58 -6.67 0.41 8.68
C VAL A 58 -6.73 -0.65 9.78
N TYR A 59 -6.55 -1.93 9.44
CA TYR A 59 -6.50 -3.01 10.42
C TYR A 59 -5.37 -2.82 11.44
N LEU A 60 -4.17 -2.47 10.97
CA LEU A 60 -3.01 -2.25 11.83
C LEU A 60 -3.10 -0.95 12.64
N TYR A 61 -3.66 0.11 12.04
CA TYR A 61 -3.77 1.43 12.65
C TYR A 61 -4.94 1.52 13.64
N CYS A 62 -6.13 1.10 13.23
CA CYS A 62 -7.36 1.20 14.02
C CYS A 62 -7.65 -0.06 14.85
N GLY A 63 -7.39 -1.25 14.29
CA GLY A 63 -7.81 -2.53 14.89
C GLY A 63 -6.84 -3.08 15.93
N GLN A 64 -5.53 -2.92 15.71
CA GLN A 64 -4.50 -3.50 16.59
C GLN A 64 -3.71 -2.48 17.41
N PHE A 65 -4.06 -1.18 17.33
CA PHE A 65 -3.47 -0.09 18.09
C PHE A 65 -1.96 -0.24 18.29
N LEU A 66 -1.21 -0.64 17.25
CA LEU A 66 0.24 -0.94 17.28
C LEU A 66 0.76 -1.11 18.70
N SER A 67 0.34 -2.17 19.40
CA SER A 67 0.63 -2.28 20.82
C SER A 67 2.15 -2.37 20.93
N LYS A 68 2.82 -1.26 21.23
CA LYS A 68 4.29 -1.16 21.29
C LYS A 68 4.87 -2.19 22.27
N LYS A 69 4.02 -2.68 23.19
CA LYS A 69 4.30 -3.74 24.15
C LYS A 69 4.39 -5.15 23.55
N ARG A 70 3.83 -5.37 22.36
CA ARG A 70 3.83 -6.66 21.63
C ARG A 70 4.71 -6.66 20.39
N THR A 71 5.19 -5.50 19.94
CA THR A 71 6.23 -5.45 18.92
C THR A 71 7.53 -6.00 19.51
N PRO A 72 8.09 -7.11 19.01
CA PRO A 72 9.40 -7.55 19.42
C PRO A 72 10.41 -6.45 19.12
N ARG A 73 11.43 -6.33 19.97
CA ARG A 73 12.53 -5.36 19.81
C ARG A 73 13.00 -5.39 18.35
N ARG A 74 13.17 -4.21 17.76
CA ARG A 74 13.57 -4.02 16.36
C ARG A 74 14.63 -5.04 15.96
N SER A 75 14.26 -5.93 15.03
CA SER A 75 15.19 -6.91 14.48
C SER A 75 16.32 -6.18 13.75
N PRO A 76 17.60 -6.58 13.95
CA PRO A 76 18.74 -5.96 13.28
C PRO A 76 18.66 -6.07 11.75
N ASN A 77 17.87 -7.00 11.21
CA ASN A 77 17.67 -7.21 9.77
C ASN A 77 16.55 -6.36 9.15
N CYS A 78 15.90 -5.46 9.90
CA CYS A 78 14.92 -4.54 9.32
C CYS A 78 15.65 -3.39 8.59
N SER A 79 16.09 -3.66 7.36
CA SER A 79 16.50 -2.64 6.41
C SER A 79 15.25 -1.96 5.87
N VAL A 80 14.79 -0.91 6.55
CA VAL A 80 13.75 -0.06 5.97
C VAL A 80 14.34 0.57 4.71
N PRO A 81 13.83 0.28 3.51
CA PRO A 81 14.29 0.97 2.32
C PRO A 81 13.97 2.46 2.51
N ARG A 82 14.99 3.32 2.42
CA ARG A 82 14.77 4.77 2.37
C ARG A 82 13.82 5.02 1.20
N SER A 83 12.64 5.58 1.48
CA SER A 83 11.71 5.98 0.44
C SER A 83 12.44 6.93 -0.50
N ARG A 84 12.50 6.58 -1.79
CA ARG A 84 12.96 7.52 -2.82
C ARG A 84 11.97 8.68 -2.80
N PRO A 85 12.44 9.95 -2.74
CA PRO A 85 11.53 11.09 -2.83
C PRO A 85 10.75 11.00 -4.14
N ALA A 86 9.45 11.26 -4.06
CA ALA A 86 8.58 11.32 -5.23
C ALA A 86 9.19 12.32 -6.23
N ARG A 87 9.54 11.85 -7.43
CA ARG A 87 10.06 12.71 -8.49
C ARG A 87 8.90 13.56 -8.99
N SER A 88 8.99 14.88 -8.80
CA SER A 88 8.00 15.82 -9.33
C SER A 88 7.98 15.75 -10.85
N PRO A 89 6.80 15.77 -11.50
CA PRO A 89 6.72 15.98 -12.94
C PRO A 89 7.13 17.43 -13.24
N ARG A 90 7.98 17.60 -14.26
CA ARG A 90 8.23 18.88 -14.93
C ARG A 90 7.12 19.15 -15.92
#